data_AF-A0A2D8VBK0-F1
#
_entry.id   AF-A0A2D8VBK0-F1
#
_cell.length_a   1.000
_cell.length_b   1.000
_cell.length_c   1.000
_cell.angle_alpha   90.00
_cell.angle_beta   90.00
_cell.angle_gamma   90.00
#
_symmetry.space_group_name_H-M   'P 1'
#
loop_
_entity.id
_entity.type
_entity.pdbx_description
1 polymer ?
#
loop_
_entity_poly.entity_id
_entity_poly.type
_entity_poly.pdbx_seq_one_letter_code
_entity_poly.pdbx_strand_id
1 'polypeptide(L)'
;GYALESFDPIGRWRDNYPKVDKKAKQAPPIDTAAVLANGREVKDLMEFKAMLLERESQVAHCLTEKMLTYATGRLLEVGDRGEIDRITAELKKDGNRLRDLVHLVVQSKIFLNK
;
A
#
# COMPACT_ATOMS: atom_id res chain seq x y z
N GLY A 1 -3.97 10.74 14.58
CA GLY A 1 -2.78 10.28 13.84
C GLY A 1 -3.11 9.62 12.51
N TYR A 2 -2.07 9.15 11.82
CA TYR A 2 -2.14 8.30 10.63
C TYR A 2 -1.40 7.00 10.91
N ALA A 3 -1.95 5.85 10.52
CA ALA A 3 -1.36 4.55 10.85
C ALA A 3 0.06 4.32 10.29
N LEU A 4 0.44 5.05 9.23
CA LEU A 4 1.76 4.98 8.59
C LEU A 4 2.69 6.15 8.98
N GLU A 5 2.29 7.01 9.90
CA GLU A 5 3.03 8.23 10.29
C GLU A 5 4.43 7.94 10.85
N SER A 6 4.62 6.75 11.43
CA SER A 6 5.92 6.26 11.90
C SER A 6 6.96 6.10 10.79
N PHE A 7 6.55 6.03 9.52
CA PHE A 7 7.47 5.99 8.39
C PHE A 7 7.83 7.40 7.91
N ASP A 8 9.11 7.64 7.68
CA ASP A 8 9.56 8.82 6.95
C ASP A 8 9.39 8.64 5.42
N PRO A 9 9.64 9.66 4.58
CA PRO A 9 9.48 9.57 3.13
C PRO A 9 10.34 8.51 2.44
N ILE A 10 11.39 8.01 3.10
CA ILE A 10 12.28 6.95 2.59
C ILE A 10 12.02 5.60 3.29
N GLY A 11 10.97 5.51 4.10
CA GLY A 11 10.52 4.27 4.76
C GLY A 11 11.25 3.92 6.06
N ARG A 12 11.99 4.84 6.69
CA ARG A 12 12.60 4.57 8.00
C ARG A 12 11.58 4.71 9.12
N TRP A 13 11.68 3.81 10.10
CA TRP A 13 10.86 3.84 11.30
C TRP A 13 11.27 4.99 12.24
N ARG A 14 10.27 5.63 12.85
CA ARG A 14 10.43 6.72 13.82
C ARG A 14 9.37 6.59 14.93
N ASP A 15 9.81 6.81 16.16
CA ASP A 15 8.93 6.91 17.33
C ASP A 15 8.59 8.37 17.68
N ASN A 16 9.40 9.32 17.22
CA ASN A 16 9.25 10.75 17.52
C ASN A 16 9.41 11.60 16.24
N TYR A 17 8.73 12.74 16.21
CA TYR A 17 8.89 13.74 15.17
C TYR A 17 10.28 14.42 15.23
N PRO A 18 10.76 15.03 14.14
CA PRO A 18 11.94 15.90 14.20
C PRO A 18 11.75 17.02 15.23
N LYS A 19 12.80 17.34 15.99
CA LYS A 19 12.75 18.49 16.92
C LYS A 19 12.55 19.78 16.14
N VAL A 20 11.38 20.39 16.30
CA VAL A 20 11.07 21.71 15.72
C VAL A 20 11.72 22.82 16.56
N ASP A 21 11.73 22.67 17.89
CA ASP A 21 12.42 23.57 18.81
C ASP A 21 13.72 22.93 19.34
N LYS A 22 14.85 23.60 19.08
CA LYS A 22 16.18 23.19 19.56
C LYS A 22 16.31 23.24 21.09
N LYS A 23 15.45 24.01 21.77
CA LYS A 23 15.42 24.13 23.24
C LYS A 23 14.54 23.08 23.91
N ALA A 24 13.69 22.37 23.16
CA ALA A 24 12.88 21.30 23.70
C ALA A 24 13.75 20.11 24.15
N LYS A 25 13.56 19.67 25.40
CA LYS A 25 14.29 18.53 25.96
C LYS A 25 14.04 17.24 25.15
N GLN A 26 12.81 17.01 24.72
CA GLN A 26 12.40 15.83 23.95
C GLN A 26 11.64 16.21 22.68
N ALA A 27 11.74 15.37 21.66
CA ALA A 27 10.92 15.46 20.47
C ALA A 27 9.49 14.95 20.78
N PRO A 28 8.44 15.53 20.18
CA PRO A 28 7.08 15.04 20.39
C PRO A 28 6.93 13.61 19.82
N PRO A 29 6.22 12.72 20.52
CA PRO A 29 5.98 11.35 20.05
C PRO A 29 5.06 11.36 18.83
N ILE A 30 5.21 10.36 17.97
CA ILE A 30 4.33 10.16 16.82
C ILE A 30 3.04 9.48 17.30
N ASP A 31 1.90 10.05 16.91
CA ASP A 31 0.58 9.44 17.11
C ASP A 31 0.16 8.65 15.87
N THR A 32 0.15 7.32 15.98
CA THR A 32 -0.29 6.42 14.92
C THR A 32 -1.78 6.12 14.94
N ALA A 33 -2.51 6.52 15.99
CA ALA A 33 -3.91 6.19 16.12
C ALA A 33 -4.73 6.94 15.07
N ALA A 34 -5.66 6.25 14.40
CA ALA A 34 -6.47 6.81 13.34
C ALA A 34 -7.91 6.32 13.41
N VAL A 35 -8.85 7.19 13.03
CA VAL A 35 -10.26 6.84 12.81
C VAL A 35 -10.48 6.77 11.31
N LEU A 36 -10.88 5.60 10.82
CA LEU A 36 -11.14 5.38 9.40
C LEU A 36 -12.46 6.03 8.98
N ALA A 37 -12.66 6.20 7.67
CA ALA A 37 -13.89 6.80 7.12
C ALA A 37 -15.18 6.05 7.49
N ASN A 38 -15.09 4.77 7.88
CA ASN A 38 -16.22 3.98 8.36
C ASN A 38 -16.40 4.04 9.89
N GLY A 39 -15.66 4.90 10.60
CA GLY A 39 -15.71 5.04 12.06
C GLY A 39 -14.90 4.01 12.83
N ARG A 40 -14.21 3.06 12.18
CA ARG A 40 -13.35 2.09 12.87
C ARG A 40 -12.09 2.80 13.39
N GLU A 41 -11.82 2.64 14.67
CA GLU A 41 -10.58 3.07 15.29
C GLU A 41 -9.47 2.04 15.06
N VAL A 42 -8.27 2.54 14.80
CA VAL A 42 -7.05 1.76 14.62
C VAL A 42 -5.98 2.42 15.48
N LYS A 43 -5.44 1.71 16.47
CA LYS A 43 -4.51 2.30 17.45
C LYS A 43 -3.09 2.42 16.91
N ASP A 44 -2.68 1.46 16.09
CA ASP A 44 -1.31 1.36 15.60
C ASP A 44 -1.22 0.67 14.23
N LEU A 45 0.02 0.55 13.74
CA LEU A 45 0.32 -0.11 12.47
C LEU A 45 -0.09 -1.60 12.44
N MET A 46 -0.07 -2.29 13.57
CA MET A 46 -0.39 -3.73 13.63
C MET A 46 -1.90 -3.93 13.48
N GLU A 47 -2.71 -3.15 14.19
CA GLU A 47 -4.17 -3.12 14.00
C GLU A 47 -4.53 -2.65 12.58
N PHE A 48 -3.78 -1.71 12.01
CA PHE A 48 -3.98 -1.27 10.63
C PHE A 48 -3.73 -2.40 9.62
N LYS A 49 -2.64 -3.15 9.79
CA LYS A 49 -2.34 -4.33 8.96
C LYS A 49 -3.42 -5.41 9.09
N ALA A 50 -3.86 -5.70 10.32
CA ALA A 50 -4.94 -6.67 10.54
C ALA A 50 -6.23 -6.25 9.82
N MET A 51 -6.57 -4.97 9.87
CA MET A 51 -7.73 -4.43 9.15
C MET A 51 -7.56 -4.52 7.63
N LEU A 52 -6.36 -4.26 7.09
CA LEU A 52 -6.09 -4.44 5.66
C LEU A 52 -6.22 -5.91 5.21
N LEU A 53 -5.84 -6.87 6.07
CA LEU A 53 -5.99 -8.29 5.77
C LEU A 53 -7.46 -8.73 5.66
N GLU A 54 -8.39 -8.08 6.36
CA GLU A 54 -9.84 -8.33 6.17
C GLU A 54 -10.31 -7.96 4.75
N ARG A 55 -9.53 -7.14 4.02
CA ARG A 55 -9.81 -6.66 2.67
C ARG A 55 -8.70 -7.05 1.69
N GLU A 56 -8.06 -8.20 1.91
CA GLU A 56 -6.90 -8.67 1.17
C GLU A 56 -7.08 -8.58 -0.36
N SER A 57 -8.26 -8.93 -0.88
CA SER A 57 -8.55 -8.84 -2.32
C SER A 57 -8.48 -7.40 -2.87
N GLN A 58 -8.94 -6.42 -2.10
CA GLN A 58 -8.87 -5.00 -2.48
C GLN A 58 -7.43 -4.49 -2.43
N VAL A 59 -6.65 -4.96 -1.44
CA VAL A 59 -5.23 -4.64 -1.32
C VAL A 59 -4.45 -5.22 -2.51
N ALA A 60 -4.69 -6.49 -2.85
CA ALA A 60 -4.06 -7.15 -3.99
C ALA A 60 -4.41 -6.46 -5.33
N HIS A 61 -5.69 -6.09 -5.52
CA HIS A 61 -6.12 -5.34 -6.70
C HIS A 61 -5.43 -3.97 -6.78
N CYS A 62 -5.45 -3.20 -5.68
CA CYS A 62 -4.79 -1.89 -5.62
C CYS A 62 -3.28 -1.99 -5.90
N LEU A 63 -2.61 -2.98 -5.31
CA LEU A 63 -1.18 -3.21 -5.53
C LEU A 63 -0.88 -3.58 -6.98
N THR A 64 -1.72 -4.40 -7.61
CA THR A 64 -1.62 -4.75 -9.03
C THR A 64 -1.74 -3.53 -9.93
N GLU A 65 -2.74 -2.68 -9.69
CA GLU A 65 -2.96 -1.43 -10.43
C GLU A 65 -1.75 -0.48 -10.30
N LYS A 66 -1.24 -0.28 -9.08
CA LYS A 66 -0.06 0.56 -8.85
C LYS A 66 1.19 -0.03 -9.50
N MET A 67 1.42 -1.34 -9.38
CA MET A 67 2.58 -1.99 -10.00
C MET A 67 2.56 -1.83 -11.52
N LEU A 68 1.42 -2.05 -12.17
CA LEU A 68 1.26 -1.84 -13.61
C LEU A 68 1.50 -0.38 -14.01
N THR A 69 0.93 0.57 -13.25
CA THR A 69 1.10 2.02 -13.48
C THR A 69 2.59 2.40 -13.45
N TYR A 70 3.32 1.99 -12.41
CA TYR A 70 4.74 2.31 -12.26
C TYR A 70 5.64 1.51 -13.20
N ALA A 71 5.30 0.26 -13.54
CA ALA A 71 6.06 -0.56 -14.47
C ALA A 71 5.95 -0.06 -15.91
N THR A 72 4.78 0.44 -16.32
CA THR A 72 4.55 0.94 -17.68
C THR A 72 4.83 2.43 -17.84
N GLY A 73 4.71 3.21 -16.76
CA GLY A 73 4.86 4.67 -16.78
C GLY A 73 3.64 5.42 -17.30
N ARG A 74 2.47 4.76 -17.40
CA ARG A 74 1.21 5.38 -17.83
C ARG A 74 0.09 5.18 -16.81
N LEU A 75 -0.92 6.04 -16.90
CA LEU A 75 -2.17 5.82 -16.17
C LEU A 75 -2.94 4.65 -16.80
N LEU A 76 -3.55 3.83 -15.95
CA LEU A 76 -4.42 2.75 -16.38
C LEU A 76 -5.80 3.28 -16.75
N GLU A 77 -6.35 2.78 -17.84
CA GLU A 77 -7.64 3.19 -18.39
C GLU A 77 -8.72 2.15 -18.12
N VAL A 78 -9.97 2.49 -18.45
CA VAL A 78 -11.10 1.56 -18.29
C VAL A 78 -10.90 0.26 -19.08
N GLY A 79 -10.22 0.33 -20.23
CA GLY A 79 -9.88 -0.85 -21.05
C GLY A 79 -8.92 -1.84 -20.38
N ASP A 80 -8.12 -1.37 -19.42
CA ASP A 80 -7.13 -2.22 -18.72
C ASP A 80 -7.76 -3.09 -17.62
N ARG A 81 -9.00 -2.78 -17.19
CA ARG A 81 -9.68 -3.45 -16.07
C ARG A 81 -9.73 -4.96 -16.22
N GLY A 82 -10.03 -5.44 -17.42
CA GLY A 82 -10.11 -6.89 -17.67
C GLY A 82 -8.79 -7.62 -17.43
N GLU A 83 -7.65 -6.98 -17.74
CA GLU A 83 -6.33 -7.58 -17.51
C GLU A 83 -5.92 -7.47 -16.04
N ILE A 84 -6.29 -6.38 -15.35
CA ILE A 84 -6.08 -6.22 -13.89
C ILE A 84 -6.86 -7.28 -13.12
N ASP A 85 -8.13 -7.50 -13.48
CA ASP A 85 -8.98 -8.54 -12.88
C ASP A 85 -8.41 -9.93 -13.12
N ARG A 86 -7.92 -10.20 -14.34
CA ARG A 86 -7.24 -11.47 -14.68
C ARG A 86 -6.02 -11.70 -13.81
N ILE A 87 -5.14 -10.71 -13.69
CA ILE A 87 -3.91 -10.82 -12.88
C ILE A 87 -4.27 -11.02 -11.40
N THR A 88 -5.21 -10.24 -10.87
CA THR A 88 -5.61 -10.32 -9.46
C THR A 88 -6.24 -11.68 -9.14
N ALA A 89 -7.05 -12.22 -10.05
CA ALA A 89 -7.65 -13.55 -9.91
C ALA A 89 -6.59 -14.66 -9.93
N GLU A 90 -5.56 -14.55 -10.79
CA GLU A 90 -4.45 -15.51 -10.83
C GLU A 90 -3.60 -15.44 -9.56
N LEU A 91 -3.24 -14.22 -9.15
CA LEU A 91 -2.46 -13.94 -7.96
C LEU A 91 -3.12 -14.50 -6.67
N LYS A 92 -4.45 -14.48 -6.61
CA LYS A 92 -5.23 -15.04 -5.50
C LYS A 92 -5.06 -16.55 -5.35
N LYS A 93 -4.85 -17.29 -6.46
CA LYS A 93 -4.68 -18.76 -6.42
C LYS A 93 -3.40 -19.17 -5.68
N ASP A 94 -2.36 -18.34 -5.78
CA ASP A 94 -1.04 -18.60 -5.22
C ASP A 94 -0.79 -17.84 -3.90
N GLY A 95 -1.85 -17.36 -3.24
CA GLY A 95 -1.76 -16.73 -1.92
C GLY A 95 -1.21 -15.30 -1.94
N ASN A 96 -1.44 -14.56 -3.03
CA ASN A 96 -1.12 -13.13 -3.16
C ASN A 96 0.36 -12.77 -2.96
N ARG A 97 1.28 -13.64 -3.38
CA ARG A 97 2.72 -13.41 -3.21
C ARG A 97 3.23 -12.34 -4.16
N LEU A 98 3.97 -11.38 -3.62
CA LEU A 98 4.53 -10.25 -4.39
C LEU A 98 5.40 -10.71 -5.59
N ARG A 99 6.17 -11.79 -5.43
CA ARG A 99 7.00 -12.34 -6.51
C ARG A 99 6.15 -12.76 -7.71
N ASP A 100 5.02 -13.41 -7.46
CA ASP A 100 4.14 -13.89 -8.51
C ASP A 100 3.46 -12.71 -9.21
N LEU A 101 3.08 -11.68 -8.46
CA LEU A 101 2.57 -10.44 -9.03
C LEU A 101 3.58 -9.82 -10.01
N VAL A 102 4.87 -9.75 -9.65
CA VAL A 102 5.91 -9.24 -10.56
C VAL A 102 5.94 -10.06 -11.86
N HIS A 103 5.94 -11.39 -11.76
CA HIS A 103 5.93 -12.27 -12.93
C HIS A 103 4.67 -12.09 -13.79
N LEU A 104 3.49 -11.96 -13.19
CA LEU A 104 2.22 -11.76 -13.90
C LEU A 104 2.19 -10.40 -14.60
N VAL A 105 2.71 -9.35 -13.96
CA VAL A 105 2.77 -8.01 -14.53
C VAL A 105 3.67 -7.96 -15.76
N VAL A 106 4.90 -8.48 -15.67
CA VAL A 106 5.84 -8.42 -16.82
C VAL A 106 5.40 -9.29 -18.01
N GLN A 107 4.52 -10.26 -17.79
CA GLN A 107 3.92 -11.09 -18.83
C GLN A 107 2.56 -10.57 -19.32
N SER A 108 2.04 -9.50 -18.74
CA SER A 108 0.72 -8.96 -19.06
C SER A 108 0.70 -8.27 -20.44
N LYS A 109 -0.47 -8.26 -21.08
CA LYS A 109 -0.64 -7.51 -22.33
C LYS A 109 -0.38 -6.01 -22.16
N ILE A 110 -0.74 -5.47 -21.00
CA ILE A 110 -0.52 -4.07 -20.63
C ILE A 110 0.98 -3.72 -20.64
N PHE A 111 1.82 -4.62 -20.13
CA PHE A 111 3.26 -4.40 -20.09
C PHE A 111 3.93 -4.60 -21.45
N LEU A 112 3.47 -5.61 -22.21
CA LEU A 112 4.09 -6.00 -23.48
C LEU A 112 3.69 -5.11 -24.67
N ASN A 113 2.50 -4.51 -24.64
CA ASN A 113 1.97 -3.66 -25.72
C ASN A 113 1.79 -2.22 -25.23
N LYS A 114 2.89 -1.44 -25.26
CA LYS A 114 2.89 -0.02 -24.88
C LYS A 114 2.16 0.87 -25.88
#